data_AF-A0A3N5HT69-F1
#
_entry.id   AF-A0A3N5HT69-F1
#
_cell.length_a   1.000
_cell.length_b   1.000
_cell.length_c   1.000
_cell.angle_alpha   90.00
_cell.angle_beta   90.00
_cell.angle_gamma   90.00
#
_symmetry.space_group_name_H-M   'P 1'
#
loop_
_entity.id
_entity.type
_entity.pdbx_description
1 polymer ?
#
loop_
_entity_poly.entity_id
_entity_poly.type
_entity_poly.pdbx_seq_one_letter_code
_entity_poly.pdbx_strand_id
1 'polypeptide(L)'
;HAGLAPWIDSDRCTACDECIKINPKLFVYGPDKKARIKDPRGGPYSDLVKAAERCTAQVIHPGLPLDRSEKDLERWIARGKKWN
;
A
#
# COMPACT_ATOMS: atom_id res chain seq x y z
N HIS A 1 -17.42 -8.80 7.50
CA HIS A 1 -16.98 -7.71 6.60
C HIS A 1 -15.48 -7.83 6.37
N ALA A 2 -15.05 -8.60 5.37
CA ALA A 2 -13.67 -8.57 4.91
C ALA A 2 -13.53 -7.31 4.03
N GLY A 3 -12.82 -6.29 4.52
CA GLY A 3 -12.44 -5.15 3.68
C GLY A 3 -11.51 -5.61 2.56
N LEU A 4 -11.44 -4.83 1.46
CA LEU A 4 -10.50 -5.09 0.37
C LEU A 4 -9.07 -5.11 0.96
N ALA A 5 -8.37 -6.24 0.89
CA ALA A 5 -7.00 -6.33 1.39
C ALA A 5 -6.04 -5.55 0.48
N PRO A 6 -4.97 -4.95 1.00
CA PRO A 6 -3.98 -4.28 0.15
C PRO A 6 -3.26 -5.28 -0.73
N TRP A 7 -2.96 -4.88 -1.97
CA TRP A 7 -2.24 -5.71 -2.94
C TRP A 7 -1.43 -4.84 -3.92
N ILE A 8 -0.51 -5.46 -4.66
CA ILE A 8 0.32 -4.81 -5.66
C ILE A 8 0.25 -5.60 -6.97
N ASP A 9 -0.07 -4.95 -8.08
CA ASP A 9 0.13 -5.49 -9.43
C ASP A 9 1.63 -5.53 -9.74
N SER A 10 2.27 -6.60 -9.24
CA SER A 10 3.73 -6.76 -9.25
C SER A 10 4.29 -6.87 -10.66
N ASP A 11 3.50 -7.38 -11.61
CA ASP A 11 3.91 -7.56 -13.00
C ASP A 11 4.13 -6.22 -13.70
N ARG A 12 3.35 -5.20 -13.30
CA ARG A 12 3.47 -3.82 -13.78
C ARG A 12 4.39 -2.94 -12.94
N CYS A 13 4.95 -3.46 -11.84
CA CYS A 13 5.86 -2.72 -10.98
C CYS A 13 7.17 -2.38 -11.70
N THR A 14 7.59 -1.11 -11.65
CA THR A 14 8.85 -0.62 -12.25
C THR A 14 10.05 -0.71 -11.30
N ALA A 15 9.87 -1.31 -10.12
CA ALA A 15 10.91 -1.52 -9.10
C ALA A 15 11.62 -0.23 -8.65
N CYS A 16 10.91 0.89 -8.60
CA CYS A 16 11.47 2.21 -8.25
C CYS A 16 11.64 2.49 -6.74
N ASP A 17 11.60 1.46 -5.88
CA ASP A 17 11.84 1.45 -4.42
C ASP A 17 11.09 2.43 -3.50
N GLU A 18 10.33 3.39 -4.03
CA GLU A 18 9.66 4.43 -3.25
C GLU A 18 8.69 3.90 -2.19
N CYS A 19 7.94 2.83 -2.48
CA CYS A 19 7.04 2.23 -1.49
C CYS A 19 7.79 1.61 -0.30
N ILE A 20 8.93 0.97 -0.56
CA ILE A 20 9.78 0.37 0.48
C ILE A 20 10.44 1.46 1.32
N LYS A 21 10.87 2.57 0.71
CA LYS A 21 11.37 3.75 1.43
C LYS A 21 10.31 4.39 2.33
N ILE A 22 9.03 4.37 1.92
CA ILE A 22 7.93 4.84 2.77
C ILE A 22 7.80 3.94 4.00
N ASN A 23 7.75 2.62 3.82
CA ASN A 23 7.64 1.70 4.95
C ASN A 23 8.18 0.28 4.63
N PRO A 24 9.39 -0.09 5.09
CA PRO A 24 9.99 -1.41 4.84
C PRO A 24 9.38 -2.55 5.69
N LYS A 25 8.43 -2.22 6.59
CA LYS A 25 7.62 -3.22 7.28
C LYS A 25 6.39 -3.61 6.46
N LEU A 26 5.85 -2.68 5.65
CA LEU A 26 4.71 -2.94 4.76
C LEU A 26 5.12 -3.55 3.43
N PHE A 27 6.26 -3.13 2.87
CA PHE A 27 6.68 -3.50 1.52
C PHE A 27 8.04 -4.21 1.53
N VAL A 28 8.22 -5.14 0.59
CA VAL A 28 9.49 -5.85 0.35
C VAL A 28 9.65 -6.14 -1.13
N TYR A 29 10.89 -6.33 -1.59
CA TYR A 29 11.14 -6.92 -2.89
C TYR A 29 10.99 -8.45 -2.84
N GLY A 30 10.25 -8.99 -3.80
CA GLY A 30 10.22 -10.42 -4.08
C GLY A 30 11.49 -10.89 -4.81
N PRO A 31 11.59 -12.20 -5.09
CA PRO A 31 12.73 -12.79 -5.81
C PRO A 31 12.88 -12.26 -7.25
N ASP A 32 11.80 -11.78 -7.85
CA ASP A 32 11.72 -11.11 -9.16
C ASP A 32 12.12 -9.63 -9.12
N LYS A 33 12.59 -9.14 -7.96
CA LYS A 33 12.88 -7.71 -7.71
C LYS A 33 11.67 -6.80 -7.95
N LYS A 34 10.44 -7.32 -7.80
CA LYS A 34 9.20 -6.53 -7.83
C LYS A 34 8.68 -6.31 -6.41
N ALA A 35 8.05 -5.16 -6.17
CA ALA A 35 7.52 -4.84 -4.85
C ALA A 35 6.30 -5.73 -4.53
N ARG A 36 6.22 -6.22 -3.29
CA ARG A 36 5.10 -7.00 -2.75
C ARG A 36 4.72 -6.49 -1.36
N ILE A 37 3.48 -6.78 -0.95
CA ILE A 37 3.04 -6.56 0.44
C ILE A 37 3.75 -7.59 1.33
N LYS A 38 4.56 -7.12 2.27
CA LYS A 38 5.25 -7.94 3.26
C LYS A 38 4.31 -8.28 4.42
N ASP A 39 3.78 -7.25 5.05
CA ASP A 39 2.83 -7.36 6.15
C ASP A 39 1.87 -6.17 6.09
N PRO A 40 0.57 -6.37 5.79
CA PRO A 40 -0.39 -5.28 5.73
C PRO A 40 -0.70 -4.64 7.09
N ARG A 41 -0.22 -5.23 8.20
CA ARG A 41 -0.29 -4.69 9.56
C ARG A 41 1.03 -4.09 10.04
N GLY A 42 2.06 -4.05 9.19
CA GLY A 42 3.40 -3.57 9.54
C GLY A 42 3.50 -2.05 9.78
N GLY A 43 2.42 -1.30 9.54
CA GLY A 43 2.35 0.15 9.68
C GLY A 43 0.91 0.67 9.51
N PRO A 44 0.72 1.99 9.64
CA PRO A 44 -0.59 2.61 9.52
C PRO A 44 -1.12 2.53 8.09
N TYR A 45 -2.45 2.48 7.92
CA TYR A 45 -3.12 2.53 6.63
C TYR A 45 -2.68 3.75 5.78
N SER A 46 -2.35 4.86 6.44
CA SER A 46 -1.83 6.05 5.76
C SER A 46 -0.58 5.79 4.90
N ASP A 47 0.28 4.83 5.27
CA ASP A 47 1.49 4.53 4.51
C ASP A 47 1.19 3.69 3.26
N LEU A 48 0.17 2.83 3.30
CA LEU A 48 -0.35 2.16 2.10
C LEU A 48 -0.89 3.19 1.09
N VAL A 49 -1.67 4.17 1.58
CA VAL A 49 -2.22 5.24 0.73
C VAL A 49 -1.12 6.12 0.16
N LYS A 50 -0.14 6.56 0.97
CA LYS A 50 1.01 7.34 0.49
C LYS A 50 1.82 6.56 -0.56
N ALA A 51 2.00 5.25 -0.38
CA ALA A 51 2.68 4.41 -1.36
C ALA A 51 1.92 4.35 -2.69
N ALA A 52 0.59 4.20 -2.64
CA ALA A 52 -0.25 4.28 -3.83
C ALA A 52 -0.14 5.63 -4.54
N GLU A 53 -0.18 6.74 -3.79
CA GLU A 53 -0.03 8.09 -4.35
C GLU A 53 1.34 8.36 -4.98
N ARG A 54 2.42 7.78 -4.43
CA ARG A 54 3.78 7.96 -4.95
C ARG A 54 4.16 6.98 -6.05
N CYS A 55 3.40 5.90 -6.21
CA CYS A 55 3.70 4.89 -7.21
C CYS A 55 3.48 5.46 -8.62
N THR A 56 4.56 5.77 -9.33
CA THR A 56 4.48 6.29 -10.71
C THR A 56 3.84 5.30 -11.67
N ALA A 57 3.96 4.00 -11.40
CA ALA A 57 3.30 2.93 -12.16
C ALA A 57 1.82 2.73 -11.77
N GLN A 58 1.36 3.32 -10.66
CA GLN A 58 0.00 3.21 -10.13
C GLN A 58 -0.47 1.76 -9.92
N VAL A 59 0.42 0.92 -9.37
CA VAL A 59 0.17 -0.53 -9.18
C VAL A 59 -0.12 -0.94 -7.74
N ILE A 60 -0.16 0.01 -6.80
CA ILE A 60 -0.36 -0.27 -5.38
C ILE A 60 -1.80 0.04 -5.03
N HIS A 61 -2.51 -0.99 -4.58
CA HIS A 61 -3.91 -0.93 -4.16
C HIS A 61 -3.94 -0.97 -2.63
N PRO A 62 -4.22 0.16 -1.95
CA PRO A 62 -4.12 0.24 -0.48
C PRO A 62 -5.23 -0.53 0.24
N GLY A 63 -6.32 -0.88 -0.44
CA GLY A 63 -7.45 -1.61 0.12
C GLY A 63 -8.27 -0.75 1.09
N LEU A 64 -8.72 -1.37 2.17
CA LEU A 64 -9.35 -0.71 3.32
C LEU A 64 -8.49 -0.88 4.57
N PRO A 65 -8.58 0.06 5.53
CA PRO A 65 -7.84 -0.02 6.78
C PRO A 65 -8.20 -1.30 7.55
N LEU A 66 -7.16 -2.02 7.97
CA LEU A 66 -7.30 -3.19 8.84
C LEU A 66 -7.54 -2.78 10.30
N ASP A 67 -6.99 -1.63 10.72
CA ASP A 67 -7.23 -1.00 12.01
C ASP A 67 -8.13 0.23 11.83
N ARG A 68 -9.35 0.17 12.40
CA ARG A 68 -10.32 1.26 12.32
C ARG A 68 -10.16 2.31 13.42
N SER A 69 -9.22 2.11 14.34
CA SER A 69 -8.92 3.06 15.42
C SER A 69 -7.88 4.11 15.04
N GLU A 70 -7.30 4.01 13.84
CA GLU A 70 -6.32 4.97 13.34
C GLU A 70 -6.87 6.41 13.26
N LYS A 71 -6.02 7.39 13.58
CA LYS A 71 -6.35 8.81 13.45
C LYS A 71 -6.53 9.20 11.99
N ASP A 72 -7.45 10.14 11.75
CA ASP A 72 -7.77 10.66 10.41
C ASP A 72 -8.19 9.58 9.39
N LEU A 73 -8.78 8.48 9.84
CA LEU A 73 -9.09 7.33 9.00
C LEU A 73 -9.93 7.68 7.77
N GLU A 74 -11.01 8.44 7.96
CA GLU A 74 -11.90 8.87 6.86
C GLU A 74 -11.15 9.67 5.79
N ARG A 75 -10.20 10.52 6.20
CA ARG A 75 -9.34 11.27 5.27
C ARG A 75 -8.49 10.32 4.44
N TRP A 76 -7.90 9.31 5.08
CA TRP A 76 -7.06 8.33 4.38
C TRP A 76 -7.88 7.40 3.49
N ILE A 77 -9.08 6.98 3.91
CA ILE A 77 -9.99 6.19 3.09
C ILE A 77 -10.37 6.96 1.83
N ALA A 78 -10.75 8.24 1.96
CA ALA A 78 -11.12 9.09 0.83
C ALA A 78 -9.96 9.22 -0.19
N ARG A 79 -8.73 9.39 0.29
CA ARG A 79 -7.53 9.46 -0.57
C ARG A 79 -7.18 8.12 -1.23
N GLY A 80 -7.35 7.01 -0.50
CA GLY A 80 -7.09 5.65 -0.98
C GLY A 80 -8.06 5.19 -2.07
N LYS A 81 -9.30 5.68 -2.05
CA LYS A 81 -10.41 5.17 -2.88
C LYS A 81 -10.12 5.08 -4.38
N LYS A 82 -9.39 6.04 -4.95
CA LYS A 82 -9.08 6.07 -6.40
C LYS A 82 -8.01 5.06 -6.83
N TRP A 83 -7.31 4.44 -5.88
CA TRP A 83 -6.23 3.49 -6.13
C TRP A 83 -6.65 2.04 -5.92
N ASN A 84 -7.91 1.77 -5.55
CA ASN A 84 -8.43 0.44 -5.31
C ASN A 84 -8.98 -0.21 -6.58
#